data_AF-A0A8J7XEP3-F1
#
_entry.id   AF-A0A8J7XEP3-F1
#
_cell.length_a   1.000
_cell.length_b   1.000
_cell.length_c   1.000
_cell.angle_alpha   90.00
_cell.angle_beta   90.00
_cell.angle_gamma   90.00
#
_symmetry.space_group_name_H-M   'P 1'
#
loop_
_entity.id
_entity.type
_entity.pdbx_description
1 polymer ?
#
loop_
_entity_poly.entity_id
_entity_poly.type
_entity_poly.pdbx_seq_one_letter_code
_entity_poly.pdbx_strand_id
1 'polypeptide(L)'
;KKLAPHSLVVDCTGYVGPKGLDTPLGHRRTDFYVSLFAGRKDVLDETPPLTDGLLPLILHEYHWWSCYPDPSARRKYEKTQIIPFWLDSLERTARVNGQEHLIETYRRNSLWLQALCRKDGIEYVRRKPNTEGYILWLLIDLGLWSEGLFDDFWRPKNVSAEEFLRSNGDTVVVLGSGNRESLEVGKRDRVRFKVDRYGSSILEGGSILGSEGNRCFAAGRYVSIPIAVDHYGSSTLERGKVKWWIDDAPLSLSGTLGVPSLEPGNMASIGTVDISLPVAGEPYKFKLGVELSQEGRRVNSNEWSFWAFPETEPSLEEICGNAMIRVGTRRENKIAPGTEIVLCDDVDDQLADFVVDGGRCILFTGGTAIENPIGADNPGDPYKMFRTIPWNAGDHGNSGTVIAAHPLLKSFPHEGMCDLQFLYMLKGHQPMDFGPLIEHGIEPIIRMIDHYAANRNVAHMIEFSVGKGAVLATSLGILDNIPGRIEAGYLLKCLVEYAGGEEFGPAARITRELFGKLFSRPA
;
A
#
# COMPACT_ATOMS: atom_id res chain seq x y z
N LYS A 1 -47.34 11.27 2.09
CA LYS A 1 -47.74 10.50 0.87
C LYS A 1 -47.28 9.07 1.07
N LYS A 2 -48.08 8.04 0.74
CA LYS A 2 -47.61 6.64 0.74
C LYS A 2 -46.87 6.39 -0.57
N LEU A 3 -45.69 5.78 -0.49
CA LEU A 3 -44.96 5.33 -1.68
C LEU A 3 -45.70 4.17 -2.33
N ALA A 4 -45.48 3.95 -3.63
CA ALA A 4 -46.05 2.79 -4.29
C ALA A 4 -45.42 1.50 -3.73
N PRO A 5 -46.15 0.39 -3.60
CA PRO A 5 -45.64 -0.83 -2.95
C PRO A 5 -44.40 -1.45 -3.61
N HIS A 6 -44.11 -1.06 -4.86
CA HIS A 6 -42.99 -1.57 -5.66
C HIS A 6 -41.81 -0.59 -5.74
N SER A 7 -41.93 0.61 -5.12
CA SER A 7 -40.85 1.59 -5.14
C SER A 7 -39.83 1.24 -4.07
N LEU A 8 -38.59 0.97 -4.50
CA LEU A 8 -37.46 0.89 -3.57
C LEU A 8 -37.24 2.26 -2.93
N VAL A 9 -37.08 2.25 -1.61
CA VAL A 9 -36.80 3.42 -0.80
C VAL A 9 -35.34 3.36 -0.39
N VAL A 10 -34.62 4.43 -0.71
CA VAL A 10 -33.18 4.52 -0.48
C VAL A 10 -32.90 5.73 0.41
N ASP A 11 -32.28 5.48 1.55
CA ASP A 11 -31.68 6.54 2.35
C ASP A 11 -30.29 6.88 1.81
N CYS A 12 -30.19 8.01 1.10
CA CYS A 12 -28.95 8.52 0.52
C CYS A 12 -27.97 9.09 1.57
N THR A 13 -28.36 9.19 2.85
CA THR A 13 -27.43 9.54 3.94
C THR A 13 -26.64 8.34 4.45
N GLY A 14 -27.05 7.12 4.07
CA GLY A 14 -26.40 5.87 4.45
C GLY A 14 -26.63 5.45 5.90
N TYR A 15 -26.04 4.30 6.25
CA TYR A 15 -26.06 3.84 7.63
C TYR A 15 -25.03 4.63 8.46
N VAL A 16 -25.50 5.62 9.22
CA VAL A 16 -24.69 6.46 10.12
C VAL A 16 -24.79 6.01 11.59
N GLY A 17 -25.09 4.73 11.82
CA GLY A 17 -25.25 4.11 13.14
C GLY A 17 -26.71 4.03 13.63
N PRO A 18 -26.96 3.37 14.78
CA PRO A 18 -28.32 3.05 15.25
C PRO A 18 -29.23 4.27 15.46
N LYS A 19 -28.65 5.42 15.83
CA LYS A 19 -29.38 6.68 16.04
C LYS A 19 -29.59 7.48 14.76
N GLY A 20 -28.94 7.10 13.66
CA GLY A 20 -28.96 7.81 12.39
C GLY A 20 -30.29 7.71 11.62
N LEU A 21 -31.05 6.64 11.89
CA LEU A 21 -32.34 6.40 11.27
C LEU A 21 -33.48 7.14 11.98
N ASP A 22 -33.29 7.56 13.22
CA ASP A 22 -34.27 8.33 13.99
C ASP A 22 -34.08 9.82 13.76
N THR A 23 -35.11 10.48 13.22
CA THR A 23 -35.14 11.94 13.04
C THR A 23 -36.22 12.57 13.92
N PRO A 24 -36.21 13.90 14.12
CA PRO A 24 -37.35 14.60 14.75
C PRO A 24 -38.71 14.36 14.06
N LEU A 25 -38.70 13.88 12.81
CA LEU A 25 -39.91 13.55 12.03
C LEU A 25 -40.29 12.06 12.08
N GLY A 26 -39.55 11.25 12.84
CA GLY A 26 -39.74 9.80 12.99
C GLY A 26 -38.60 8.98 12.41
N HIS A 27 -38.81 7.66 12.40
CA HIS A 27 -37.85 6.66 11.96
C HIS A 27 -37.86 6.51 10.43
N ARG A 28 -36.69 6.57 9.80
CA ARG A 28 -36.51 6.35 8.36
C ARG A 28 -36.56 4.86 8.05
N ARG A 29 -37.43 4.47 7.12
CA ARG A 29 -37.54 3.10 6.60
C ARG A 29 -36.92 3.06 5.21
N THR A 30 -35.94 2.21 5.01
CA THR A 30 -35.20 2.02 3.74
C THR A 30 -35.16 0.53 3.40
N ASP A 31 -35.09 0.19 2.12
CA ASP A 31 -35.00 -1.21 1.67
C ASP A 31 -33.55 -1.72 1.64
N PHE A 32 -32.58 -0.80 1.52
CA PHE A 32 -31.15 -1.07 1.62
C PHE A 32 -30.40 0.19 2.10
N TYR A 33 -29.15 0.00 2.53
CA TYR A 33 -28.25 1.09 2.91
C TYR A 33 -27.37 1.53 1.74
N VAL A 34 -27.12 2.83 1.66
CA VAL A 34 -26.14 3.40 0.73
C VAL A 34 -25.07 4.12 1.54
N SER A 35 -23.97 3.44 1.85
CA SER A 35 -22.93 4.01 2.70
C SER A 35 -21.86 4.70 1.86
N LEU A 36 -21.56 5.96 2.18
CA LEU A 36 -20.38 6.62 1.65
C LEU A 36 -19.13 5.99 2.28
N PHE A 37 -18.45 5.16 1.50
CA PHE A 37 -17.23 4.45 1.93
C PHE A 37 -15.96 5.05 1.31
N ALA A 38 -16.07 6.31 0.92
CA ALA A 38 -15.04 6.98 0.18
C ALA A 38 -13.88 7.43 1.10
N GLY A 39 -12.65 7.15 0.69
CA GLY A 39 -11.44 7.53 1.44
C GLY A 39 -11.21 6.83 2.78
N ARG A 40 -12.11 5.92 3.22
CA ARG A 40 -12.00 5.17 4.48
C ARG A 40 -11.12 3.91 4.39
N LYS A 41 -10.87 3.43 3.18
CA LYS A 41 -10.11 2.20 2.92
C LYS A 41 -8.67 2.54 2.58
N ASP A 42 -7.73 1.91 3.29
CA ASP A 42 -6.34 1.79 2.81
C ASP A 42 -6.10 0.44 2.13
N VAL A 43 -5.05 0.37 1.31
CA VAL A 43 -4.72 -0.83 0.54
C VAL A 43 -4.48 -2.02 1.45
N LEU A 44 -5.13 -3.16 1.20
CA LEU A 44 -5.08 -4.39 2.02
C LEU A 44 -5.60 -4.25 3.47
N ASP A 45 -6.15 -3.09 3.86
CA ASP A 45 -6.90 -2.98 5.11
C ASP A 45 -8.32 -3.49 4.92
N GLU A 46 -8.71 -4.43 5.78
CA GLU A 46 -10.03 -5.06 5.77
C GLU A 46 -11.06 -4.25 6.59
N THR A 47 -11.04 -2.91 6.49
CA THR A 47 -11.88 -1.96 7.24
C THR A 47 -13.36 -2.29 7.10
N PRO A 48 -14.11 -2.69 8.15
CA PRO A 48 -15.51 -3.07 7.99
C PRO A 48 -16.40 -1.92 7.49
N PRO A 49 -17.36 -2.18 6.59
CA PRO A 49 -18.35 -1.17 6.24
C PRO A 49 -19.29 -0.88 7.41
N LEU A 50 -19.82 0.35 7.47
CA LEU A 50 -20.84 0.71 8.45
C LEU A 50 -22.17 0.09 8.03
N THR A 51 -22.63 -0.92 8.78
CA THR A 51 -23.91 -1.62 8.60
C THR A 51 -24.33 -2.29 9.91
N ASP A 52 -25.63 -2.56 10.07
CA ASP A 52 -26.16 -3.44 11.14
C ASP A 52 -26.28 -4.90 10.69
N GLY A 53 -26.02 -5.20 9.41
CA GLY A 53 -26.15 -6.53 8.81
C GLY A 53 -27.59 -7.01 8.62
N LEU A 54 -28.60 -6.15 8.80
CA LEU A 54 -30.01 -6.50 8.66
C LEU A 54 -30.56 -6.24 7.25
N LEU A 55 -29.98 -5.26 6.55
CA LEU A 55 -30.37 -4.88 5.19
C LEU A 55 -29.16 -4.94 4.25
N PRO A 56 -29.39 -5.18 2.94
CA PRO A 56 -28.38 -5.04 1.91
C PRO A 56 -27.63 -3.71 2.00
N LEU A 57 -26.35 -3.73 1.68
CA LEU A 57 -25.50 -2.54 1.60
C LEU A 57 -25.00 -2.32 0.17
N ILE A 58 -25.10 -1.08 -0.31
CA ILE A 58 -24.40 -0.59 -1.49
C ILE A 58 -23.36 0.44 -1.04
N LEU A 59 -22.11 0.27 -1.47
CA LEU A 59 -21.06 1.28 -1.24
C LEU A 59 -21.15 2.37 -2.29
N HIS A 60 -21.37 3.61 -1.86
CA HIS A 60 -21.46 4.78 -2.73
C HIS A 60 -20.19 5.61 -2.68
N GLU A 61 -19.90 6.25 -3.81
CA GLU A 61 -18.64 6.93 -4.12
C GLU A 61 -17.45 6.06 -3.71
N TYR A 62 -17.53 4.79 -4.07
CA TYR A 62 -16.57 3.81 -3.63
C TYR A 62 -15.24 4.14 -4.28
N HIS A 63 -14.28 4.47 -3.42
CA HIS A 63 -12.88 4.69 -3.72
C HIS A 63 -12.45 5.94 -4.49
N TRP A 64 -12.24 7.02 -3.74
CA TRP A 64 -11.53 8.21 -4.21
C TRP A 64 -10.02 7.96 -4.36
N TRP A 65 -9.60 7.33 -5.45
CA TRP A 65 -8.19 7.11 -5.75
C TRP A 65 -7.75 7.94 -6.94
N SER A 66 -7.02 9.01 -6.69
CA SER A 66 -6.56 9.89 -7.77
C SER A 66 -5.33 9.35 -8.47
N CYS A 67 -4.79 10.12 -9.40
CA CYS A 67 -3.48 9.88 -9.98
C CYS A 67 -2.88 11.21 -10.39
N TYR A 68 -1.55 11.25 -10.56
CA TYR A 68 -0.85 12.47 -10.94
C TYR A 68 -1.33 12.91 -12.34
N PRO A 69 -1.85 14.13 -12.57
CA PRO A 69 -2.41 14.53 -13.87
C PRO A 69 -1.41 14.47 -15.03
N ASP A 70 -1.92 14.36 -16.26
CA ASP A 70 -1.11 14.31 -17.48
C ASP A 70 -1.10 15.67 -18.20
N PRO A 71 -0.05 16.51 -18.04
CA PRO A 71 0.01 17.80 -18.72
C PRO A 71 0.11 17.67 -20.25
N SER A 72 0.51 16.52 -20.80
CA SER A 72 0.54 16.32 -22.25
C SER A 72 -0.86 16.31 -22.87
N ALA A 73 -1.89 16.04 -22.07
CA ALA A 73 -3.29 16.09 -22.49
C ALA A 73 -3.80 17.52 -22.77
N ARG A 74 -3.06 18.57 -22.38
CA ARG A 74 -3.45 19.98 -22.52
C ARG A 74 -3.98 20.34 -23.90
N ARG A 75 -3.33 19.88 -24.98
CA ARG A 75 -3.75 20.18 -26.36
C ARG A 75 -5.16 19.67 -26.68
N LYS A 76 -5.62 18.61 -26.03
CA LYS A 76 -6.99 18.08 -26.23
C LYS A 76 -8.05 19.07 -25.75
N TYR A 77 -7.74 19.90 -24.75
CA TYR A 77 -8.65 20.91 -24.18
C TYR A 77 -8.83 22.14 -25.08
N GLU A 78 -7.92 22.42 -26.02
CA GLU A 78 -7.97 23.58 -26.93
C GLU A 78 -9.27 23.63 -27.76
N LYS A 79 -9.93 22.48 -27.97
CA LYS A 79 -11.19 22.37 -28.72
C LYS A 79 -12.43 22.34 -27.81
N THR A 80 -12.28 22.62 -26.52
CA THR A 80 -13.34 22.54 -25.52
C THR A 80 -13.59 23.90 -24.87
N GLN A 81 -14.65 24.01 -24.07
CA GLN A 81 -14.89 25.18 -23.21
C GLN A 81 -14.21 25.07 -21.83
N ILE A 82 -13.46 23.99 -21.60
CA ILE A 82 -12.80 23.71 -20.32
C ILE A 82 -11.41 24.34 -20.33
N ILE A 83 -11.10 25.13 -19.31
CA ILE A 83 -9.78 25.72 -19.10
C ILE A 83 -9.01 24.82 -18.13
N PRO A 84 -7.94 24.11 -18.57
CA PRO A 84 -7.24 23.12 -17.75
C PRO A 84 -6.23 23.74 -16.78
N PHE A 85 -6.69 24.67 -15.93
CA PHE A 85 -5.82 25.45 -15.03
C PHE A 85 -5.02 24.60 -14.02
N TRP A 86 -5.51 23.39 -13.69
CA TRP A 86 -4.80 22.48 -12.79
C TRP A 86 -3.50 21.96 -13.41
N LEU A 87 -3.42 21.85 -14.74
CA LEU A 87 -2.19 21.51 -15.45
C LEU A 87 -1.17 22.66 -15.37
N ASP A 88 -1.63 23.92 -15.39
CA ASP A 88 -0.76 25.09 -15.17
C ASP A 88 -0.17 25.07 -13.76
N SER A 89 -1.00 24.72 -12.78
CA SER A 89 -0.56 24.59 -11.39
C SER A 89 0.49 23.48 -11.26
N LEU A 90 0.24 22.30 -11.84
CA LEU A 90 1.16 21.16 -11.86
C LEU A 90 2.52 21.54 -12.45
N GLU A 91 2.54 22.09 -13.67
CA GLU A 91 3.80 22.41 -14.37
C GLU A 91 4.56 23.51 -13.63
N ARG A 92 3.85 24.52 -13.09
CA ARG A 92 4.45 25.60 -12.31
C ARG A 92 5.08 25.08 -11.01
N THR A 93 4.36 24.30 -10.22
CA THR A 93 4.89 23.78 -8.94
C THR A 93 6.00 22.77 -9.17
N ALA A 94 5.91 21.92 -10.20
CA ALA A 94 6.99 21.03 -10.61
C ALA A 94 8.25 21.83 -10.97
N ARG A 95 8.13 22.93 -11.72
CA ARG A 95 9.25 23.81 -12.07
C ARG A 95 9.88 24.47 -10.85
N VAL A 96 9.05 25.07 -10.00
CA VAL A 96 9.51 25.75 -8.76
C VAL A 96 10.29 24.79 -7.87
N ASN A 97 9.88 23.54 -7.80
CA ASN A 97 10.50 22.53 -6.94
C ASN A 97 11.55 21.66 -7.66
N GLY A 98 11.91 21.95 -8.91
CA GLY A 98 12.94 21.23 -9.67
C GLY A 98 12.54 19.84 -10.17
N GLN A 99 11.24 19.54 -10.23
CA GLN A 99 10.69 18.20 -10.49
C GLN A 99 10.10 18.01 -11.90
N GLU A 100 10.25 18.97 -12.83
CA GLU A 100 9.68 18.86 -14.20
C GLU A 100 10.10 17.56 -14.91
N HIS A 101 11.35 17.14 -14.74
CA HIS A 101 11.90 15.92 -15.33
C HIS A 101 11.30 14.62 -14.75
N LEU A 102 10.57 14.70 -13.63
CA LEU A 102 9.95 13.55 -12.96
C LEU A 102 8.48 13.35 -13.33
N ILE A 103 7.84 14.31 -14.03
CA ILE A 103 6.40 14.29 -14.33
C ILE A 103 5.96 12.97 -14.98
N GLU A 104 6.72 12.47 -15.97
CA GLU A 104 6.39 11.21 -16.64
C GLU A 104 6.47 10.01 -15.68
N THR A 105 7.53 9.94 -14.87
CA THR A 105 7.70 8.91 -13.85
C THR A 105 6.60 8.98 -12.79
N TYR A 106 6.23 10.18 -12.34
CA TYR A 106 5.16 10.39 -11.37
C TYR A 106 3.81 9.93 -11.94
N ARG A 107 3.51 10.29 -13.20
CA ARG A 107 2.30 9.82 -13.87
C ARG A 107 2.26 8.30 -13.94
N ARG A 108 3.34 7.66 -14.39
CA ARG A 108 3.41 6.20 -14.49
C ARG A 108 3.22 5.51 -13.13
N ASN A 109 3.99 5.91 -12.13
CA ASN A 109 3.98 5.25 -10.81
C ASN A 109 2.68 5.53 -10.05
N SER A 110 2.09 6.73 -10.19
CA SER A 110 0.77 7.03 -9.60
C SER A 110 -0.38 6.27 -10.26
N LEU A 111 -0.33 6.08 -11.58
CA LEU A 111 -1.28 5.21 -12.29
C LEU A 111 -1.13 3.74 -11.87
N TRP A 112 0.09 3.27 -11.65
CA TRP A 112 0.31 1.93 -11.12
C TRP A 112 -0.34 1.77 -9.73
N LEU A 113 -0.08 2.71 -8.81
CA LEU A 113 -0.67 2.66 -7.46
C LEU A 113 -2.20 2.76 -7.52
N GLN A 114 -2.75 3.61 -8.40
CA GLN A 114 -4.19 3.72 -8.61
C GLN A 114 -4.82 2.40 -9.09
N ALA A 115 -4.16 1.68 -10.00
CA ALA A 115 -4.60 0.36 -10.46
C ALA A 115 -4.58 -0.68 -9.32
N LEU A 116 -3.50 -0.68 -8.53
CA LEU A 116 -3.38 -1.55 -7.36
C LEU A 116 -4.49 -1.28 -6.33
N CYS A 117 -4.73 0.00 -6.01
CA CYS A 117 -5.81 0.41 -5.13
C CYS A 117 -7.15 -0.13 -5.65
N ARG A 118 -7.44 0.08 -6.94
CA ARG A 118 -8.66 -0.42 -7.62
C ARG A 118 -8.87 -1.90 -7.49
N LYS A 119 -7.85 -2.68 -7.82
CA LYS A 119 -7.92 -4.13 -7.73
C LYS A 119 -8.19 -4.58 -6.30
N ASP A 120 -7.38 -4.13 -5.33
CA ASP A 120 -7.54 -4.48 -3.92
C ASP A 120 -8.94 -4.13 -3.40
N GLY A 121 -9.41 -2.91 -3.66
CA GLY A 121 -10.69 -2.49 -3.16
C GLY A 121 -11.89 -3.21 -3.80
N ILE A 122 -11.86 -3.46 -5.12
CA ILE A 122 -12.91 -4.23 -5.79
C ILE A 122 -12.96 -5.66 -5.25
N GLU A 123 -11.81 -6.31 -5.09
CA GLU A 123 -11.75 -7.66 -4.54
C GLU A 123 -12.16 -7.69 -3.07
N TYR A 124 -11.81 -6.65 -2.29
CA TYR A 124 -12.26 -6.47 -0.92
C TYR A 124 -13.78 -6.48 -0.83
N VAL A 125 -14.48 -5.67 -1.64
CA VAL A 125 -15.94 -5.55 -1.50
C VAL A 125 -16.65 -6.82 -1.92
N ARG A 126 -16.13 -7.51 -2.96
CA ARG A 126 -16.60 -8.82 -3.40
C ARG A 126 -16.46 -9.89 -2.31
N ARG A 127 -15.52 -9.72 -1.37
CA ARG A 127 -15.37 -10.62 -0.21
C ARG A 127 -16.28 -10.28 0.96
N LYS A 128 -16.96 -9.12 0.98
CA LYS A 128 -17.71 -8.66 2.15
C LYS A 128 -19.13 -9.20 2.21
N PRO A 129 -19.49 -9.93 3.28
CA PRO A 129 -20.88 -10.30 3.53
C PRO A 129 -21.79 -9.07 3.62
N ASN A 130 -23.03 -9.21 3.16
CA ASN A 130 -24.08 -8.17 3.18
C ASN A 130 -23.80 -6.93 2.31
N THR A 131 -22.72 -6.92 1.51
CA THR A 131 -22.49 -5.87 0.51
C THR A 131 -22.89 -6.38 -0.86
N GLU A 132 -24.04 -5.90 -1.36
CA GLU A 132 -24.66 -6.38 -2.59
C GLU A 132 -24.23 -5.59 -3.84
N GLY A 133 -23.37 -4.59 -3.66
CA GLY A 133 -22.83 -3.81 -4.77
C GLY A 133 -22.10 -2.55 -4.35
N TYR A 134 -21.59 -1.85 -5.35
CA TYR A 134 -20.88 -0.59 -5.17
C TYR A 134 -20.97 0.29 -6.43
N ILE A 135 -20.80 1.59 -6.24
CA ILE A 135 -20.76 2.61 -7.29
C ILE A 135 -19.39 3.27 -7.22
N LEU A 136 -18.54 2.99 -8.21
CA LEU A 136 -17.18 3.53 -8.26
C LEU A 136 -17.19 5.05 -8.43
N TRP A 137 -16.31 5.71 -7.69
CA TRP A 137 -15.87 7.06 -7.97
C TRP A 137 -14.53 7.00 -8.73
N LEU A 138 -14.45 7.31 -10.02
CA LEU A 138 -15.53 7.68 -10.93
C LEU A 138 -15.30 7.04 -12.31
N LEU A 139 -16.27 7.16 -13.22
CA LEU A 139 -16.14 6.55 -14.55
C LEU A 139 -15.11 7.30 -15.42
N ILE A 140 -15.29 8.60 -15.63
CA ILE A 140 -14.39 9.48 -16.39
C ILE A 140 -13.74 10.48 -15.45
N ASP A 141 -12.51 10.92 -15.72
CA ASP A 141 -11.94 12.06 -15.01
C ASP A 141 -12.86 13.29 -15.14
N LEU A 142 -12.82 14.16 -14.13
CA LEU A 142 -13.58 15.41 -14.11
C LEU A 142 -12.63 16.56 -13.78
N GLY A 143 -11.81 16.93 -14.76
CA GLY A 143 -10.81 17.98 -14.66
C GLY A 143 -9.74 17.70 -13.61
N LEU A 144 -9.77 18.46 -12.50
CA LEU A 144 -8.80 18.31 -11.40
C LEU A 144 -8.98 17.00 -10.61
N TRP A 145 -10.11 16.32 -10.81
CA TRP A 145 -10.47 15.03 -10.23
C TRP A 145 -10.04 13.90 -11.17
N SER A 146 -8.81 13.41 -10.96
CA SER A 146 -8.15 12.39 -11.78
C SER A 146 -8.39 10.96 -11.27
N GLU A 147 -9.55 10.66 -10.68
CA GLU A 147 -9.93 9.35 -10.12
C GLU A 147 -10.70 8.45 -11.10
N GLY A 148 -10.87 8.87 -12.35
CA GLY A 148 -11.61 8.15 -13.40
C GLY A 148 -10.93 6.86 -13.85
N LEU A 149 -11.72 5.89 -14.34
CA LEU A 149 -11.25 4.75 -15.15
C LEU A 149 -10.79 5.23 -16.54
N PHE A 150 -11.50 6.22 -17.07
CA PHE A 150 -11.21 6.91 -18.33
C PHE A 150 -10.72 8.34 -18.05
N ASP A 151 -9.96 8.92 -18.97
CA ASP A 151 -9.65 10.36 -18.97
C ASP A 151 -10.89 11.20 -19.36
N ASP A 152 -10.80 12.53 -19.29
CA ASP A 152 -11.88 13.47 -19.65
C ASP A 152 -12.38 13.32 -21.10
N PHE A 153 -11.65 12.56 -21.92
CA PHE A 153 -11.93 12.30 -23.34
C PHE A 153 -12.28 10.83 -23.61
N TRP A 154 -12.75 10.12 -22.57
CA TRP A 154 -13.24 8.73 -22.65
C TRP A 154 -12.17 7.70 -23.07
N ARG A 155 -10.89 7.98 -22.81
CA ARG A 155 -9.80 7.03 -23.09
C ARG A 155 -9.41 6.28 -21.82
N PRO A 156 -9.27 4.94 -21.83
CA PRO A 156 -8.77 4.19 -20.69
C PRO A 156 -7.41 4.71 -20.23
N LYS A 157 -7.18 4.82 -18.92
CA LYS A 157 -5.95 5.40 -18.36
C LYS A 157 -4.81 4.40 -18.20
N ASN A 158 -5.04 3.34 -17.45
CA ASN A 158 -3.98 2.46 -16.95
C ASN A 158 -4.34 0.97 -16.97
N VAL A 159 -5.62 0.63 -17.05
CA VAL A 159 -6.11 -0.75 -16.98
C VAL A 159 -6.96 -1.01 -18.23
N SER A 160 -6.69 -2.12 -18.92
CA SER A 160 -7.51 -2.54 -20.06
C SER A 160 -8.88 -3.07 -19.59
N ALA A 161 -9.86 -3.15 -20.48
CA ALA A 161 -11.16 -3.76 -20.13
C ALA A 161 -10.99 -5.22 -19.67
N GLU A 162 -10.10 -5.98 -20.32
CA GLU A 162 -9.81 -7.37 -19.93
C GLU A 162 -9.23 -7.45 -18.52
N GLU A 163 -8.25 -6.59 -18.20
CA GLU A 163 -7.63 -6.54 -16.88
C GLU A 163 -8.61 -6.07 -15.80
N PHE A 164 -9.45 -5.08 -16.09
CA PHE A 164 -10.47 -4.61 -15.15
C PHE A 164 -11.50 -5.71 -14.83
N LEU A 165 -11.88 -6.52 -15.82
CA LEU A 165 -12.78 -7.66 -15.61
C LEU A 165 -12.13 -8.80 -14.81
N ARG A 166 -10.81 -8.79 -14.61
CA ARG A 166 -10.16 -9.76 -13.71
C ARG A 166 -10.61 -9.60 -12.27
N SER A 167 -10.87 -8.37 -11.81
CA SER A 167 -11.41 -8.07 -10.49
C SER A 167 -12.90 -7.72 -10.48
N ASN A 168 -13.46 -7.22 -11.60
CA ASN A 168 -14.85 -6.76 -11.69
C ASN A 168 -15.74 -7.50 -12.71
N GLY A 169 -15.36 -8.71 -13.11
CA GLY A 169 -16.22 -9.55 -13.96
C GLY A 169 -17.44 -10.09 -13.22
N ASP A 170 -18.37 -10.68 -13.98
CA ASP A 170 -19.56 -11.36 -13.44
C ASP A 170 -19.19 -12.44 -12.41
N THR A 171 -18.15 -13.22 -12.71
CA THR A 171 -17.56 -14.20 -11.80
C THR A 171 -16.09 -13.89 -11.65
N VAL A 172 -15.60 -13.77 -10.41
CA VAL A 172 -14.18 -13.47 -10.16
C VAL A 172 -13.61 -14.43 -9.15
N VAL A 173 -12.38 -14.86 -9.41
CA VAL A 173 -11.56 -15.57 -8.44
C VAL A 173 -10.86 -14.53 -7.55
N VAL A 174 -11.06 -14.63 -6.24
CA VAL A 174 -10.43 -13.76 -5.23
C VAL A 174 -9.58 -14.59 -4.27
N LEU A 175 -8.64 -13.95 -3.56
CA LEU A 175 -8.05 -14.57 -2.39
C LEU A 175 -9.12 -14.77 -1.31
N GLY A 176 -9.19 -15.97 -0.74
CA GLY A 176 -10.10 -16.25 0.37
C GLY A 176 -9.63 -15.61 1.68
N SER A 177 -10.56 -15.40 2.61
CA SER A 177 -10.20 -15.04 3.99
C SER A 177 -9.60 -16.25 4.71
N GLY A 178 -8.58 -16.01 5.54
CA GLY A 178 -8.04 -17.03 6.44
C GLY A 178 -9.13 -17.60 7.32
N ASN A 179 -9.94 -16.75 7.95
CA ASN A 179 -11.12 -17.19 8.66
C ASN A 179 -12.07 -17.89 7.67
N ARG A 180 -12.26 -19.20 7.84
CA ARG A 180 -13.45 -19.95 7.36
C ARG A 180 -14.73 -19.48 8.06
N GLU A 181 -14.80 -18.22 8.48
CA GLU A 181 -16.02 -17.64 9.02
C GLU A 181 -16.81 -17.05 7.85
N SER A 182 -17.93 -17.72 7.57
CA SER A 182 -18.90 -17.47 6.51
C SER A 182 -18.46 -17.91 5.11
N LEU A 183 -19.06 -19.00 4.63
CA LEU A 183 -19.77 -19.12 3.35
C LEU A 183 -20.26 -20.56 3.14
N GLU A 184 -21.07 -21.04 4.09
CA GLU A 184 -22.07 -22.07 3.84
C GLU A 184 -23.24 -21.77 4.81
N VAL A 185 -24.46 -21.72 4.28
CA VAL A 185 -25.64 -21.82 5.14
C VAL A 185 -25.70 -23.26 5.64
N GLY A 186 -25.27 -23.49 6.89
CA GLY A 186 -25.59 -24.74 7.61
C GLY A 186 -24.44 -25.48 8.30
N LYS A 187 -23.16 -25.13 8.08
CA LYS A 187 -22.04 -25.70 8.86
C LYS A 187 -21.03 -24.66 9.28
N ARG A 188 -20.76 -24.63 10.59
CA ARG A 188 -19.73 -23.78 11.22
C ARG A 188 -18.54 -24.67 11.59
N ASP A 189 -17.56 -24.80 10.70
CA ASP A 189 -16.26 -25.33 11.08
C ASP A 189 -15.32 -24.17 11.40
N ARG A 190 -15.04 -23.96 12.69
CA ARG A 190 -14.07 -22.97 13.16
C ARG A 190 -12.66 -23.50 12.93
N VAL A 191 -11.96 -22.99 11.93
CA VAL A 191 -10.50 -23.13 11.85
C VAL A 191 -9.89 -22.10 12.80
N ARG A 192 -9.10 -22.56 13.77
CA ARG A 192 -8.38 -21.65 14.67
C ARG A 192 -7.07 -21.24 14.03
N PHE A 193 -6.83 -19.94 14.02
CA PHE A 193 -5.55 -19.35 13.64
C PHE A 193 -4.72 -19.11 14.90
N LYS A 194 -3.42 -19.37 14.81
CA LYS A 194 -2.45 -18.79 15.73
C LYS A 194 -1.74 -17.69 14.98
N VAL A 195 -1.64 -16.50 15.55
CA VAL A 195 -0.70 -15.51 15.03
C VAL A 195 0.70 -16.03 15.34
N ASP A 196 1.55 -16.18 14.34
CA ASP A 196 2.96 -16.50 14.58
C ASP A 196 3.70 -15.33 15.18
N ARG A 197 4.98 -15.56 15.44
CA ARG A 197 5.90 -14.53 15.91
C ARG A 197 6.11 -13.40 14.87
N TYR A 198 5.63 -13.59 13.63
CA TYR A 198 5.73 -12.70 12.48
C TYR A 198 4.36 -12.11 12.09
N GLY A 199 3.43 -11.95 13.03
CA GLY A 199 2.12 -11.32 12.74
C GLY A 199 1.27 -12.04 11.68
N SER A 200 1.72 -13.19 11.18
CA SER A 200 1.09 -13.97 10.13
C SER A 200 0.18 -15.01 10.78
N SER A 201 -0.98 -15.22 10.19
CA SER A 201 -1.89 -16.24 10.71
C SER A 201 -1.37 -17.63 10.31
N ILE A 202 -0.98 -18.47 11.26
CA ILE A 202 -0.68 -19.89 11.05
C ILE A 202 -1.96 -20.71 11.15
N LEU A 203 -2.17 -21.58 10.18
CA LEU A 203 -3.18 -22.64 10.23
C LEU A 203 -2.79 -23.74 11.25
N GLU A 204 -3.79 -24.43 11.81
CA GLU A 204 -3.55 -25.67 12.58
C GLU A 204 -2.81 -26.68 11.67
N GLY A 205 -1.48 -26.82 11.86
CA GLY A 205 -0.59 -27.59 10.98
C GLY A 205 0.77 -26.93 10.70
N GLY A 206 0.94 -25.64 11.02
CA GLY A 206 2.24 -24.96 10.93
C GLY A 206 2.49 -24.19 9.63
N SER A 207 1.51 -24.13 8.72
CA SER A 207 1.62 -23.35 7.47
C SER A 207 1.29 -21.87 7.67
N ILE A 208 2.02 -21.00 6.96
CA ILE A 208 1.81 -19.55 6.96
C ILE A 208 0.66 -19.22 5.98
N LEU A 209 -0.31 -18.43 6.43
CA LEU A 209 -1.40 -17.97 5.59
C LEU A 209 -0.94 -16.83 4.66
N GLY A 210 -0.98 -17.07 3.35
CA GLY A 210 -0.93 -16.00 2.35
C GLY A 210 -2.32 -15.39 2.15
N SER A 211 -2.40 -14.07 2.22
CA SER A 211 -3.67 -13.34 2.13
C SER A 211 -3.43 -11.92 1.65
N GLU A 212 -4.49 -11.13 1.53
CA GLU A 212 -4.39 -9.70 1.23
C GLU A 212 -3.49 -8.99 2.25
N GLY A 213 -3.69 -9.21 3.55
CA GLY A 213 -2.85 -8.64 4.61
C GLY A 213 -1.51 -9.34 4.84
N ASN A 214 -1.14 -10.34 4.03
CA ASN A 214 0.12 -11.05 4.17
C ASN A 214 0.68 -11.52 2.82
N ARG A 215 1.60 -10.73 2.27
CA ARG A 215 2.22 -10.92 0.95
C ARG A 215 3.69 -11.30 0.97
N CYS A 216 4.32 -11.25 2.14
CA CYS A 216 5.76 -11.44 2.34
C CYS A 216 5.99 -12.63 3.26
N PHE A 217 6.87 -13.55 2.85
CA PHE A 217 7.12 -14.79 3.57
C PHE A 217 8.62 -15.04 3.75
N ALA A 218 8.98 -15.86 4.74
CA ALA A 218 10.32 -16.43 4.80
C ALA A 218 10.46 -17.57 3.76
N ALA A 219 11.54 -17.54 3.00
CA ALA A 219 11.97 -18.62 2.13
C ALA A 219 12.17 -19.91 2.94
N GLY A 220 11.94 -21.08 2.34
CA GLY A 220 11.99 -22.37 3.06
C GLY A 220 10.71 -22.73 3.83
N ARG A 221 9.76 -21.80 3.99
CA ARG A 221 8.50 -22.06 4.69
C ARG A 221 7.42 -22.63 3.78
N TYR A 222 6.45 -23.28 4.41
CA TYR A 222 5.23 -23.75 3.75
C TYR A 222 4.14 -22.68 3.88
N VAL A 223 3.59 -22.26 2.74
CA VAL A 223 2.57 -21.22 2.63
C VAL A 223 1.28 -21.81 2.06
N SER A 224 0.16 -21.46 2.67
CA SER A 224 -1.18 -21.81 2.18
C SER A 224 -1.92 -20.52 1.79
N ILE A 225 -2.35 -20.42 0.54
CA ILE A 225 -3.07 -19.27 -0.01
C ILE A 225 -4.51 -19.69 -0.29
N PRO A 226 -5.51 -19.26 0.51
CA PRO A 226 -6.90 -19.60 0.25
C PRO A 226 -7.41 -18.94 -1.03
N ILE A 227 -8.24 -19.66 -1.76
CA ILE A 227 -8.90 -19.18 -2.98
C ILE A 227 -10.41 -19.28 -2.81
N ALA A 228 -11.11 -18.24 -3.27
CA ALA A 228 -12.56 -18.19 -3.34
C ALA A 228 -13.04 -17.73 -4.73
N VAL A 229 -14.29 -18.04 -5.04
CA VAL A 229 -14.97 -17.62 -6.27
C VAL A 229 -16.24 -16.88 -5.87
N ASP A 230 -16.36 -15.64 -6.31
CA ASP A 230 -17.54 -14.81 -6.07
C ASP A 230 -18.28 -14.54 -7.39
N HIS A 231 -19.60 -14.80 -7.41
CA HIS A 231 -20.40 -14.92 -8.62
C HIS A 231 -21.68 -14.07 -8.55
N TYR A 232 -21.75 -13.09 -9.46
CA TYR A 232 -22.86 -12.16 -9.68
C TYR A 232 -23.36 -12.19 -11.14
N GLY A 233 -23.07 -13.26 -11.87
CA GLY A 233 -23.56 -13.44 -13.24
C GLY A 233 -25.07 -13.64 -13.31
N SER A 234 -25.65 -13.60 -14.50
CA SER A 234 -27.11 -13.72 -14.69
C SER A 234 -27.66 -15.15 -14.54
N SER A 235 -26.82 -16.15 -14.39
CA SER A 235 -27.18 -17.57 -14.34
C SER A 235 -26.18 -18.34 -13.50
N THR A 236 -26.64 -19.40 -12.83
CA THR A 236 -25.80 -20.32 -12.04
C THR A 236 -24.50 -20.69 -12.75
N LEU A 237 -23.39 -20.53 -12.03
CA LEU A 237 -22.11 -21.12 -12.43
C LEU A 237 -22.20 -22.63 -12.22
N GLU A 238 -22.31 -23.42 -13.28
CA GLU A 238 -22.41 -24.88 -13.17
C GLU A 238 -21.03 -25.51 -13.06
N ARG A 239 -20.68 -25.98 -11.85
CA ARG A 239 -19.42 -26.69 -11.51
C ARG A 239 -18.20 -26.27 -12.34
N GLY A 240 -17.53 -25.21 -11.89
CA GLY A 240 -16.31 -24.75 -12.53
C GLY A 240 -15.04 -25.51 -12.12
N LYS A 241 -13.93 -25.12 -12.75
CA LYS A 241 -12.58 -25.54 -12.37
C LYS A 241 -11.65 -24.33 -12.40
N VAL A 242 -10.94 -24.10 -11.30
CA VAL A 242 -9.83 -23.13 -11.26
C VAL A 242 -8.52 -23.87 -11.53
N LYS A 243 -7.81 -23.50 -12.59
CA LYS A 243 -6.40 -23.83 -12.78
C LYS A 243 -5.57 -22.73 -12.14
N TRP A 244 -4.52 -23.09 -11.41
CA TRP A 244 -3.57 -22.13 -10.85
C TRP A 244 -2.15 -22.49 -11.26
N TRP A 245 -1.27 -21.49 -11.33
CA TRP A 245 0.14 -21.67 -11.63
C TRP A 245 1.00 -20.57 -11.00
N ILE A 246 2.27 -20.92 -10.78
CA ILE A 246 3.38 -20.01 -10.48
C ILE A 246 4.50 -20.43 -11.43
N ASP A 247 5.02 -19.49 -12.21
CA ASP A 247 6.05 -19.74 -13.22
C ASP A 247 7.12 -18.63 -13.15
N ASP A 248 7.57 -18.36 -11.93
CA ASP A 248 8.61 -17.38 -11.60
C ASP A 248 9.72 -18.12 -10.85
N ALA A 249 10.90 -18.27 -11.48
CA ALA A 249 12.03 -18.93 -10.86
C ALA A 249 12.32 -18.34 -9.46
N PRO A 250 12.54 -19.16 -8.42
CA PRO A 250 12.81 -20.61 -8.45
C PRO A 250 11.57 -21.53 -8.45
N LEU A 251 10.36 -20.98 -8.55
CA LEU A 251 9.09 -21.72 -8.50
C LEU A 251 8.55 -22.03 -9.91
N SER A 252 8.15 -23.28 -10.10
CA SER A 252 7.38 -23.74 -11.28
C SER A 252 6.37 -24.77 -10.79
N LEU A 253 5.20 -24.29 -10.36
CA LEU A 253 4.15 -25.10 -9.74
C LEU A 253 2.82 -24.84 -10.45
N SER A 254 1.97 -25.85 -10.51
CA SER A 254 0.60 -25.66 -10.96
C SER A 254 -0.32 -26.71 -10.35
N GLY A 255 -1.61 -26.42 -10.35
CA GLY A 255 -2.61 -27.34 -9.86
C GLY A 255 -4.00 -26.88 -10.23
N THR A 256 -4.99 -27.59 -9.69
CA THR A 256 -6.39 -27.32 -10.01
C THR A 256 -7.28 -27.50 -8.79
N LEU A 257 -8.28 -26.63 -8.66
CA LEU A 257 -9.31 -26.68 -7.62
C LEU A 257 -10.67 -26.82 -8.30
N GLY A 258 -11.52 -27.68 -7.73
CA GLY A 258 -12.91 -27.82 -8.17
C GLY A 258 -13.75 -26.68 -7.59
N VAL A 259 -14.65 -26.12 -8.40
CA VAL A 259 -15.60 -25.09 -7.97
C VAL A 259 -17.00 -25.74 -7.92
N PRO A 260 -17.74 -25.63 -6.80
CA PRO A 260 -19.11 -26.12 -6.73
C PRO A 260 -20.02 -25.31 -7.68
N SER A 261 -21.25 -25.79 -7.89
CA SER A 261 -22.26 -24.93 -8.52
C SER A 261 -22.55 -23.75 -7.58
N LEU A 262 -22.65 -22.54 -8.15
CA LEU A 262 -22.79 -21.31 -7.39
C LEU A 262 -23.90 -20.45 -8.01
N GLU A 263 -24.95 -20.18 -7.24
CA GLU A 263 -26.04 -19.30 -7.65
C GLU A 263 -25.60 -17.83 -7.65
N PRO A 264 -26.17 -16.98 -8.52
CA PRO A 264 -25.89 -15.54 -8.52
C PRO A 264 -26.03 -14.89 -7.14
N GLY A 265 -25.13 -13.97 -6.81
CA GLY A 265 -25.07 -13.26 -5.53
C GLY A 265 -24.38 -14.06 -4.41
N ASN A 266 -23.70 -15.16 -4.73
CA ASN A 266 -23.01 -15.98 -3.73
C ASN A 266 -21.51 -16.09 -4.01
N MET A 267 -20.76 -16.36 -2.93
CA MET A 267 -19.34 -16.67 -2.96
C MET A 267 -19.10 -18.07 -2.38
N ALA A 268 -18.09 -18.77 -2.89
CA ALA A 268 -17.64 -20.06 -2.36
C ALA A 268 -16.13 -20.07 -2.13
N SER A 269 -15.69 -20.56 -0.97
CA SER A 269 -14.28 -20.95 -0.76
C SER A 269 -14.03 -22.29 -1.46
N ILE A 270 -12.98 -22.38 -2.27
CA ILE A 270 -12.73 -23.54 -3.14
C ILE A 270 -11.46 -24.33 -2.79
N GLY A 271 -10.76 -23.93 -1.72
CA GLY A 271 -9.55 -24.60 -1.23
C GLY A 271 -8.37 -23.65 -1.08
N THR A 272 -7.17 -24.23 -0.98
CA THR A 272 -5.90 -23.49 -0.86
C THR A 272 -4.95 -23.87 -1.98
N VAL A 273 -4.10 -22.92 -2.36
CA VAL A 273 -2.86 -23.17 -3.09
C VAL A 273 -1.77 -23.30 -2.05
N ASP A 274 -1.20 -24.50 -1.95
CA ASP A 274 -0.20 -24.83 -0.96
C ASP A 274 1.18 -24.92 -1.61
N ILE A 275 2.15 -24.21 -1.04
CA ILE A 275 3.46 -23.95 -1.65
C ILE A 275 4.55 -24.19 -0.61
N SER A 276 5.49 -25.07 -0.94
CA SER A 276 6.79 -25.10 -0.26
C SER A 276 7.72 -24.09 -0.92
N LEU A 277 8.00 -22.97 -0.24
CA LEU A 277 8.89 -21.95 -0.76
C LEU A 277 10.34 -22.46 -0.77
N PRO A 278 11.05 -22.43 -1.91
CA PRO A 278 12.47 -22.74 -1.96
C PRO A 278 13.27 -21.85 -1.01
N VAL A 279 14.26 -22.44 -0.35
CA VAL A 279 15.29 -21.68 0.38
C VAL A 279 16.10 -20.89 -0.65
N ALA A 280 16.35 -19.62 -0.37
CA ALA A 280 17.14 -18.75 -1.23
C ALA A 280 18.04 -17.84 -0.39
N GLY A 281 19.22 -17.50 -0.93
CA GLY A 281 20.13 -16.53 -0.33
C GLY A 281 19.78 -15.07 -0.61
N GLU A 282 18.92 -14.83 -1.62
CA GLU A 282 18.40 -13.53 -2.02
C GLU A 282 16.87 -13.57 -2.06
N PRO A 283 16.18 -12.41 -1.89
CA PRO A 283 14.73 -12.35 -2.01
C PRO A 283 14.27 -12.65 -3.44
N TYR A 284 13.07 -13.20 -3.57
CA TYR A 284 12.43 -13.40 -4.87
C TYR A 284 10.94 -13.05 -4.83
N LYS A 285 10.46 -12.49 -5.95
CA LYS A 285 9.04 -12.23 -6.20
C LYS A 285 8.46 -13.40 -6.97
N PHE A 286 7.23 -13.81 -6.65
CA PHE A 286 6.49 -14.81 -7.41
C PHE A 286 5.03 -14.40 -7.56
N LYS A 287 4.43 -14.77 -8.68
CA LYS A 287 3.06 -14.44 -9.03
C LYS A 287 2.20 -15.70 -9.07
N LEU A 288 1.12 -15.68 -8.30
CA LEU A 288 0.08 -16.69 -8.39
C LEU A 288 -0.91 -16.28 -9.47
N GLY A 289 -0.89 -16.97 -10.62
CA GLY A 289 -1.90 -16.85 -11.66
C GLY A 289 -3.03 -17.87 -11.46
N VAL A 290 -4.27 -17.46 -11.71
CA VAL A 290 -5.45 -18.33 -11.68
C VAL A 290 -6.33 -18.12 -12.89
N GLU A 291 -6.97 -19.20 -13.34
CA GLU A 291 -7.95 -19.19 -14.43
C GLU A 291 -9.15 -20.06 -14.04
N LEU A 292 -10.32 -19.45 -13.95
CA LEU A 292 -11.60 -20.13 -13.81
C LEU A 292 -12.12 -20.51 -15.19
N SER A 293 -12.52 -21.77 -15.33
CA SER A 293 -13.17 -22.30 -16.53
C SER A 293 -14.45 -23.07 -16.19
N GLN A 294 -15.40 -23.05 -17.10
CA GLN A 294 -16.61 -23.86 -17.10
C GLN A 294 -16.74 -24.49 -18.48
N GLU A 295 -16.95 -25.82 -18.53
CA GLU A 295 -17.08 -26.58 -19.80
C GLU A 295 -15.93 -26.31 -20.81
N GLY A 296 -14.71 -26.11 -20.30
CA GLY A 296 -13.52 -25.83 -21.12
C GLY A 296 -13.43 -24.40 -21.66
N ARG A 297 -14.40 -23.53 -21.33
CA ARG A 297 -14.35 -22.10 -21.65
C ARG A 297 -13.86 -21.30 -20.47
N ARG A 298 -12.98 -20.34 -20.74
CA ARG A 298 -12.50 -19.38 -19.75
C ARG A 298 -13.65 -18.47 -19.30
N VAL A 299 -13.88 -18.40 -18.00
CA VAL A 299 -14.86 -17.52 -17.37
C VAL A 299 -14.17 -16.26 -16.84
N ASN A 300 -13.05 -16.44 -16.13
CA ASN A 300 -12.30 -15.35 -15.51
C ASN A 300 -10.86 -15.78 -15.26
N SER A 301 -9.99 -14.81 -15.02
CA SER A 301 -8.66 -15.05 -14.47
C SER A 301 -8.28 -13.95 -13.52
N ASN A 302 -7.36 -14.26 -12.63
CA ASN A 302 -6.80 -13.26 -11.75
C ASN A 302 -5.34 -13.58 -11.43
N GLU A 303 -4.64 -12.64 -10.83
CA GLU A 303 -3.26 -12.82 -10.40
C GLU A 303 -2.93 -11.96 -9.17
N TRP A 304 -1.96 -12.45 -8.39
CA TRP A 304 -1.40 -11.70 -7.27
C TRP A 304 0.10 -11.95 -7.09
N SER A 305 0.82 -10.89 -6.72
CA SER A 305 2.24 -10.95 -6.39
C SER A 305 2.48 -11.25 -4.92
N PHE A 306 3.54 -11.99 -4.65
CA PHE A 306 4.05 -12.33 -3.33
C PHE A 306 5.58 -12.25 -3.34
N TRP A 307 6.16 -12.16 -2.15
CA TRP A 307 7.61 -12.08 -1.96
C TRP A 307 8.06 -13.11 -0.95
N ALA A 308 9.21 -13.71 -1.22
CA ALA A 308 9.93 -14.54 -0.27
C ALA A 308 11.27 -13.88 0.01
N PHE A 309 11.61 -13.76 1.29
CA PHE A 309 12.88 -13.21 1.76
C PHE A 309 13.72 -14.34 2.37
N PRO A 310 15.06 -14.30 2.26
CA PRO A 310 15.92 -15.24 2.94
C PRO A 310 15.52 -15.34 4.41
N GLU A 311 15.45 -16.56 4.93
CA GLU A 311 15.04 -16.79 6.30
C GLU A 311 16.06 -16.14 7.25
N THR A 312 15.69 -14.98 7.77
CA THR A 312 16.43 -14.27 8.79
C THR A 312 15.47 -14.08 9.97
N GLU A 313 15.72 -14.80 11.07
CA GLU A 313 15.08 -14.55 12.37
C GLU A 313 15.94 -13.71 13.36
N PRO A 314 16.87 -12.83 12.93
CA PRO A 314 17.72 -12.12 13.85
C PRO A 314 16.91 -11.10 14.65
N SER A 315 17.18 -11.01 15.95
CA SER A 315 16.82 -9.89 16.78
C SER A 315 17.38 -8.58 16.18
N LEU A 316 16.84 -7.44 16.63
CA LEU A 316 17.39 -6.13 16.24
C LEU A 316 18.91 -6.09 16.48
N GLU A 317 19.37 -6.62 17.62
CA GLU A 317 20.78 -6.74 17.97
C GLU A 317 21.57 -7.60 16.98
N GLU A 318 21.02 -8.74 16.54
CA GLU A 318 21.68 -9.62 15.58
C GLU A 318 21.77 -9.00 14.17
N ILE A 319 20.76 -8.24 13.74
CA ILE A 319 20.81 -7.50 12.46
C ILE A 319 21.87 -6.40 12.53
N CYS A 320 21.91 -5.67 13.65
CA CYS A 320 22.81 -4.53 13.83
C CYS A 320 24.26 -4.95 14.03
N GLY A 321 24.52 -6.16 14.54
CA GLY A 321 25.86 -6.66 14.79
C GLY A 321 26.66 -5.74 15.71
N ASN A 322 27.73 -5.15 15.18
CA ASN A 322 28.59 -4.22 15.92
C ASN A 322 28.05 -2.78 15.96
N ALA A 323 27.00 -2.47 15.21
CA ALA A 323 26.40 -1.14 15.22
C ALA A 323 25.73 -0.86 16.58
N MET A 324 25.95 0.34 17.11
CA MET A 324 25.36 0.75 18.37
C MET A 324 23.90 1.16 18.18
N ILE A 325 23.01 0.63 19.02
CA ILE A 325 21.58 0.96 18.98
C ILE A 325 21.26 2.03 20.04
N ARG A 326 20.87 3.23 19.59
CA ARG A 326 20.43 4.39 20.39
C ARG A 326 18.99 4.80 20.02
N VAL A 327 18.04 3.88 20.10
CA VAL A 327 16.61 4.15 19.81
C VAL A 327 15.74 3.97 21.05
N GLY A 328 14.61 4.66 21.11
CA GLY A 328 13.65 4.57 22.21
C GLY A 328 14.28 4.81 23.59
N THR A 329 14.23 3.81 24.48
CA THR A 329 14.77 3.91 25.85
C THR A 329 16.30 3.91 25.92
N ARG A 330 17.01 3.60 24.81
CA ARG A 330 18.48 3.56 24.74
C ARG A 330 19.10 4.88 24.23
N ARG A 331 18.28 5.92 23.98
CA ARG A 331 18.74 7.19 23.39
C ARG A 331 19.86 7.86 24.17
N GLU A 332 19.79 7.87 25.49
CA GLU A 332 20.76 8.54 26.37
C GLU A 332 22.09 7.77 26.51
N ASN A 333 22.22 6.60 25.88
CA ASN A 333 23.45 5.82 25.94
C ASN A 333 24.61 6.57 25.29
N LYS A 334 25.70 6.72 26.05
CA LYS A 334 26.93 7.34 25.58
C LYS A 334 27.54 6.54 24.43
N ILE A 335 27.87 7.19 23.32
CA ILE A 335 28.54 6.53 22.19
C ILE A 335 29.89 5.95 22.65
N ALA A 336 30.06 4.64 22.51
CA ALA A 336 31.24 3.92 22.98
C ALA A 336 32.45 4.18 22.07
N PRO A 337 33.69 4.26 22.61
CA PRO A 337 34.90 4.33 21.80
C PRO A 337 35.00 3.15 20.82
N GLY A 338 35.36 3.42 19.57
CA GLY A 338 35.44 2.40 18.52
C GLY A 338 34.10 2.04 17.86
N THR A 339 33.00 2.71 18.22
CA THR A 339 31.73 2.60 17.47
C THR A 339 31.92 3.15 16.06
N GLU A 340 31.56 2.38 15.04
CA GLU A 340 31.61 2.82 13.64
C GLU A 340 30.25 3.31 13.14
N ILE A 341 29.18 2.60 13.52
CA ILE A 341 27.81 2.86 13.08
C ILE A 341 26.90 3.03 14.29
N VAL A 342 26.04 4.04 14.26
CA VAL A 342 24.97 4.26 15.24
C VAL A 342 23.61 4.22 14.56
N LEU A 343 22.70 3.40 15.06
CA LEU A 343 21.28 3.45 14.74
C LEU A 343 20.59 4.34 15.77
N CYS A 344 19.83 5.33 15.33
CA CYS A 344 19.25 6.35 16.21
C CYS A 344 17.91 6.84 15.68
N ASP A 345 17.06 7.38 16.55
CA ASP A 345 15.74 7.94 16.21
C ASP A 345 15.59 9.42 16.65
N ASP A 346 16.73 10.04 16.95
CA ASP A 346 16.91 11.44 17.33
C ASP A 346 18.37 11.86 17.15
N VAL A 347 18.62 13.17 17.05
CA VAL A 347 19.96 13.75 16.95
C VAL A 347 20.24 14.63 18.15
N ASP A 348 21.27 14.29 18.91
CA ASP A 348 21.84 15.10 19.98
C ASP A 348 23.25 15.60 19.62
N ASP A 349 23.82 16.49 20.44
CA ASP A 349 25.17 17.01 20.21
C ASP A 349 26.21 15.90 20.15
N GLN A 350 26.06 14.85 20.97
CA GLN A 350 26.97 13.71 20.97
C GLN A 350 26.96 12.96 19.63
N LEU A 351 25.77 12.71 19.06
CA LEU A 351 25.66 12.08 17.75
C LEU A 351 26.18 12.98 16.65
N ALA A 352 25.85 14.27 16.69
CA ALA A 352 26.31 15.23 15.69
C ALA A 352 27.84 15.30 15.63
N ASP A 353 28.49 15.37 16.79
CA ASP A 353 29.95 15.40 16.89
C ASP A 353 30.58 14.06 16.46
N PHE A 354 29.96 12.94 16.83
CA PHE A 354 30.38 11.60 16.38
C PHE A 354 30.39 11.48 14.84
N VAL A 355 29.34 11.96 14.17
CA VAL A 355 29.28 11.95 12.71
C VAL A 355 30.32 12.89 12.11
N VAL A 356 30.48 14.11 12.66
CA VAL A 356 31.53 15.04 12.19
C VAL A 356 32.92 14.41 12.19
N ASP A 357 33.23 13.61 13.21
CA ASP A 357 34.53 12.99 13.39
C ASP A 357 34.78 11.75 12.50
N GLY A 358 33.77 11.30 11.75
CA GLY A 358 33.88 10.17 10.81
C GLY A 358 32.91 9.03 11.09
N GLY A 359 32.12 9.12 12.14
CA GLY A 359 31.08 8.15 12.47
C GLY A 359 29.98 8.09 11.41
N ARG A 360 29.33 6.94 11.30
CA ARG A 360 28.21 6.71 10.37
C ARG A 360 26.93 6.54 11.17
N CYS A 361 25.81 7.07 10.69
CA CYS A 361 24.53 6.80 11.34
C CYS A 361 23.39 6.45 10.39
N ILE A 362 22.52 5.58 10.89
CA ILE A 362 21.21 5.30 10.31
C ILE A 362 20.19 5.98 11.22
N LEU A 363 19.50 6.98 10.70
CA LEU A 363 18.59 7.84 11.44
C LEU A 363 17.14 7.52 11.07
N PHE A 364 16.38 7.01 12.03
CA PHE A 364 14.94 6.74 11.92
C PHE A 364 14.15 7.96 12.37
N THR A 365 13.72 8.78 11.41
CA THR A 365 13.11 10.09 11.70
C THR A 365 11.66 9.99 12.18
N GLY A 366 11.02 8.83 12.00
CA GLY A 366 9.59 8.63 12.26
C GLY A 366 8.68 9.56 11.44
N GLY A 367 9.20 10.19 10.39
CA GLY A 367 8.49 11.22 9.62
C GLY A 367 8.38 12.57 10.32
N THR A 368 8.92 12.70 11.54
CA THR A 368 8.85 13.93 12.37
C THR A 368 10.04 14.87 12.21
N ALA A 369 11.10 14.45 11.51
CA ALA A 369 12.25 15.30 11.26
C ALA A 369 12.10 16.05 9.92
N ILE A 370 11.96 17.37 10.02
CA ILE A 370 12.74 18.45 9.39
C ILE A 370 11.90 19.73 9.54
N GLU A 371 11.90 20.30 10.77
CA GLU A 371 11.26 21.54 11.26
C GLU A 371 9.76 21.82 10.97
N ASN A 372 9.12 21.12 10.03
CA ASN A 372 7.73 21.26 9.68
C ASN A 372 7.12 19.86 9.47
N PRO A 373 6.38 19.30 10.44
CA PRO A 373 5.60 18.11 10.17
C PRO A 373 4.64 18.44 9.01
N ILE A 374 4.87 17.80 7.86
CA ILE A 374 3.93 17.82 6.76
C ILE A 374 2.78 16.91 7.17
N GLY A 375 1.60 17.50 7.30
CA GLY A 375 0.38 16.77 7.64
C GLY A 375 -0.15 17.06 9.03
N ALA A 376 -1.39 16.66 9.28
CA ALA A 376 -2.03 16.79 10.58
C ALA A 376 -1.60 15.61 11.47
N ASP A 377 -1.61 15.80 12.80
CA ASP A 377 -1.56 14.69 13.75
C ASP A 377 -2.90 13.92 13.77
N ASN A 378 -3.24 13.36 12.61
CA ASN A 378 -4.45 12.62 12.34
C ASN A 378 -4.06 11.27 11.73
N PRO A 379 -4.47 10.13 12.31
CA PRO A 379 -4.28 8.82 11.69
C PRO A 379 -4.84 8.69 10.27
N GLY A 380 -5.84 9.50 9.91
CA GLY A 380 -6.43 9.54 8.57
C GLY A 380 -5.71 10.43 7.56
N ASP A 381 -4.52 10.94 7.87
CA ASP A 381 -3.75 11.79 6.97
C ASP A 381 -3.31 11.02 5.71
N PRO A 382 -3.64 11.49 4.49
CA PRO A 382 -3.25 10.86 3.23
C PRO A 382 -1.75 10.61 3.04
N TYR A 383 -0.85 11.31 3.75
CA TYR A 383 0.58 11.02 3.73
C TYR A 383 0.97 9.72 4.43
N LYS A 384 0.18 9.29 5.41
CA LYS A 384 0.42 8.07 6.20
C LYS A 384 -0.21 6.82 5.57
N MET A 385 -0.82 6.96 4.39
CA MET A 385 -1.59 5.88 3.76
C MET A 385 -0.81 5.28 2.59
N PHE A 386 -1.02 3.99 2.32
CA PHE A 386 -0.52 3.35 1.10
C PHE A 386 -1.61 3.34 0.02
N ARG A 387 -2.00 4.51 -0.45
CA ARG A 387 -2.97 4.68 -1.52
C ARG A 387 -2.79 6.03 -2.18
N THR A 388 -3.35 6.22 -3.36
CA THR A 388 -3.41 7.53 -4.00
C THR A 388 -4.35 8.48 -3.27
N ILE A 389 -4.03 9.77 -3.35
CA ILE A 389 -4.75 10.89 -2.74
C ILE A 389 -6.25 10.87 -3.08
N PRO A 390 -7.16 11.05 -2.11
CA PRO A 390 -8.58 11.28 -2.38
C PRO A 390 -8.85 12.72 -2.82
N TRP A 391 -9.89 12.94 -3.63
CA TRP A 391 -10.18 14.26 -4.21
C TRP A 391 -10.35 15.40 -3.18
N ASN A 392 -10.77 15.07 -1.95
CA ASN A 392 -11.01 16.02 -0.88
C ASN A 392 -9.82 16.22 0.07
N ALA A 393 -8.63 15.69 -0.27
CA ALA A 393 -7.42 15.85 0.54
C ALA A 393 -6.82 17.27 0.52
N GLY A 394 -7.34 18.16 -0.33
CA GLY A 394 -6.74 19.48 -0.53
C GLY A 394 -5.51 19.39 -1.42
N ASP A 395 -4.38 19.89 -0.94
CA ASP A 395 -3.14 20.04 -1.71
C ASP A 395 -2.00 19.13 -1.21
N HIS A 396 -2.32 18.03 -0.51
CA HIS A 396 -1.33 17.22 0.17
C HIS A 396 -1.71 15.73 0.19
N GLY A 397 -0.71 14.84 0.17
CA GLY A 397 -0.89 13.39 0.30
C GLY A 397 0.04 12.55 -0.57
N ASN A 398 -0.13 11.23 -0.48
CA ASN A 398 0.64 10.25 -1.22
C ASN A 398 0.04 9.93 -2.60
N SER A 399 0.79 10.14 -3.69
CA SER A 399 0.43 9.70 -5.05
C SER A 399 1.28 8.54 -5.57
N GLY A 400 2.06 7.90 -4.72
CA GLY A 400 3.01 6.84 -5.06
C GLY A 400 4.43 7.20 -4.66
N THR A 401 5.38 6.43 -5.14
CA THR A 401 6.81 6.59 -4.81
C THR A 401 7.67 6.45 -6.06
N VAL A 402 8.89 6.97 -5.98
CA VAL A 402 9.96 6.76 -6.95
C VAL A 402 11.18 6.27 -6.19
N ILE A 403 11.74 5.14 -6.62
CA ILE A 403 12.99 4.61 -6.08
C ILE A 403 14.11 4.92 -7.07
N ALA A 404 15.15 5.61 -6.60
CA ALA A 404 16.34 5.88 -7.38
C ALA A 404 17.15 4.60 -7.61
N ALA A 405 17.90 4.55 -8.72
CA ALA A 405 18.88 3.50 -8.92
C ALA A 405 20.04 3.69 -7.92
N HIS A 406 19.99 2.95 -6.81
CA HIS A 406 20.86 3.18 -5.65
C HIS A 406 21.42 1.86 -5.09
N PRO A 407 22.72 1.78 -4.71
CA PRO A 407 23.33 0.55 -4.21
C PRO A 407 22.61 -0.07 -3.01
N LEU A 408 22.13 0.76 -2.07
CA LEU A 408 21.39 0.34 -0.87
C LEU A 408 20.23 -0.63 -1.16
N LEU A 409 19.48 -0.39 -2.24
CA LEU A 409 18.28 -1.18 -2.56
C LEU A 409 18.53 -2.27 -3.60
N LYS A 410 19.77 -2.47 -4.04
CA LYS A 410 20.10 -3.46 -5.08
C LYS A 410 19.65 -4.88 -4.73
N SER A 411 19.74 -5.25 -3.44
CA SER A 411 19.35 -6.57 -2.94
C SER A 411 17.90 -6.62 -2.43
N PHE A 412 17.19 -5.49 -2.42
CA PHE A 412 15.80 -5.42 -1.99
C PHE A 412 14.90 -5.31 -3.23
N PRO A 413 14.03 -6.29 -3.53
CA PRO A 413 13.33 -6.32 -4.82
C PRO A 413 12.39 -5.12 -5.00
N HIS A 414 12.52 -4.39 -6.11
CA HIS A 414 11.64 -3.28 -6.48
C HIS A 414 11.65 -3.03 -8.00
N GLU A 415 10.62 -2.35 -8.51
CA GLU A 415 10.48 -2.00 -9.94
C GLU A 415 10.50 -0.47 -10.14
N GLY A 416 11.42 0.20 -9.44
CA GLY A 416 11.53 1.67 -9.42
C GLY A 416 10.47 2.41 -8.59
N MET A 417 9.69 1.69 -7.77
CA MET A 417 8.69 2.20 -6.83
C MET A 417 8.48 1.20 -5.68
N CYS A 418 7.93 1.69 -4.58
CA CYS A 418 7.53 0.86 -3.45
C CYS A 418 6.24 0.08 -3.79
N ASP A 419 6.38 -1.24 -3.87
CA ASP A 419 5.27 -2.20 -4.02
C ASP A 419 4.87 -2.78 -2.64
N LEU A 420 4.02 -3.80 -2.57
CA LEU A 420 3.39 -4.29 -1.34
C LEU A 420 4.37 -4.76 -0.26
N GLN A 421 5.60 -5.12 -0.60
CA GLN A 421 6.68 -5.42 0.34
C GLN A 421 7.17 -4.18 1.13
N PHE A 422 6.75 -2.98 0.77
CA PHE A 422 6.98 -1.76 1.57
C PHE A 422 5.75 -1.32 2.37
N LEU A 423 4.58 -1.93 2.13
CA LEU A 423 3.27 -1.49 2.60
C LEU A 423 3.27 -1.11 4.09
N TYR A 424 3.69 -2.03 4.95
CA TYR A 424 3.62 -1.85 6.39
C TYR A 424 4.69 -0.90 6.94
N MET A 425 5.78 -0.70 6.20
CA MET A 425 6.82 0.27 6.56
C MET A 425 6.44 1.70 6.13
N LEU A 426 5.54 1.86 5.16
CA LEU A 426 5.02 3.16 4.73
C LEU A 426 3.77 3.58 5.51
N LYS A 427 2.85 2.64 5.75
CA LYS A 427 1.61 2.90 6.47
C LYS A 427 1.86 3.42 7.89
N GLY A 428 1.19 4.51 8.24
CA GLY A 428 1.35 5.19 9.53
C GLY A 428 2.52 6.17 9.59
N HIS A 429 3.40 6.19 8.58
CA HIS A 429 4.64 6.96 8.60
C HIS A 429 4.63 8.11 7.59
N GLN A 430 4.98 9.31 8.05
CA GLN A 430 5.08 10.48 7.18
C GLN A 430 6.41 10.50 6.42
N PRO A 431 6.45 11.07 5.20
CA PRO A 431 7.72 11.38 4.54
C PRO A 431 8.40 12.58 5.22
N MET A 432 9.70 12.70 5.03
CA MET A 432 10.46 13.89 5.40
C MET A 432 10.29 14.98 4.34
N ASP A 433 10.09 16.24 4.74
CA ASP A 433 10.29 17.40 3.84
C ASP A 433 11.79 17.68 3.74
N PHE A 434 12.41 17.25 2.64
CA PHE A 434 13.82 17.50 2.41
C PHE A 434 14.06 18.78 1.60
N GLY A 435 13.06 19.64 1.42
CA GLY A 435 13.19 20.95 0.79
C GLY A 435 14.42 21.76 1.25
N PRO A 436 14.67 21.90 2.57
CA PRO A 436 15.86 22.58 3.09
C PRO A 436 17.21 21.97 2.70
N LEU A 437 17.22 20.74 2.19
CA LEU A 437 18.42 19.96 1.87
C LEU A 437 18.79 19.98 0.38
N ILE A 438 17.89 20.47 -0.48
CA ILE A 438 18.08 20.46 -1.94
C ILE A 438 19.26 21.33 -2.38
N GLU A 439 19.45 22.50 -1.77
CA GLU A 439 20.55 23.40 -2.12
C GLU A 439 21.94 22.80 -1.84
N HIS A 440 21.98 21.71 -1.05
CA HIS A 440 23.18 20.94 -0.75
C HIS A 440 23.40 19.75 -1.70
N GLY A 441 22.57 19.61 -2.74
CA GLY A 441 22.65 18.53 -3.73
C GLY A 441 22.14 17.19 -3.22
N ILE A 442 21.33 17.17 -2.17
CA ILE A 442 20.75 15.95 -1.61
C ILE A 442 19.61 15.48 -2.52
N GLU A 443 19.72 14.25 -2.99
CA GLU A 443 18.71 13.57 -3.81
C GLU A 443 18.07 12.42 -3.02
N PRO A 444 16.77 12.15 -3.23
CA PRO A 444 16.09 11.08 -2.52
C PRO A 444 16.38 9.69 -3.09
N ILE A 445 16.66 8.75 -2.19
CA ILE A 445 16.76 7.31 -2.50
C ILE A 445 15.35 6.74 -2.72
N ILE A 446 14.42 7.07 -1.80
CA ILE A 446 13.00 6.76 -1.92
C ILE A 446 12.24 8.08 -1.83
N ARG A 447 11.77 8.58 -2.96
CA ARG A 447 10.94 9.78 -3.05
C ARG A 447 9.47 9.42 -2.93
N MET A 448 8.69 10.22 -2.21
CA MET A 448 7.23 10.15 -2.28
C MET A 448 6.72 11.15 -3.33
N ILE A 449 5.72 10.77 -4.10
CA ILE A 449 5.06 11.65 -5.07
C ILE A 449 4.00 12.45 -4.30
N ASP A 450 4.24 13.75 -4.11
CA ASP A 450 3.28 14.65 -3.47
C ASP A 450 2.09 15.00 -4.38
N HIS A 451 1.09 15.69 -3.84
CA HIS A 451 0.01 16.26 -4.63
C HIS A 451 0.53 17.26 -5.67
N TYR A 452 0.08 17.16 -6.92
CA TYR A 452 0.57 17.96 -8.04
C TYR A 452 0.41 19.49 -7.83
N ALA A 453 -0.58 19.93 -7.05
CA ALA A 453 -0.78 21.35 -6.78
C ALA A 453 0.30 21.95 -5.87
N ALA A 454 1.08 21.12 -5.17
CA ALA A 454 2.15 21.54 -4.29
C ALA A 454 3.53 21.03 -4.74
N ASN A 455 3.63 19.77 -5.18
CA ASN A 455 4.88 19.11 -5.57
C ASN A 455 5.99 19.31 -4.53
N ARG A 456 5.68 19.16 -3.22
CA ARG A 456 6.69 19.31 -2.17
C ARG A 456 7.82 18.32 -2.38
N ASN A 457 9.02 18.67 -1.90
CA ASN A 457 10.16 17.77 -1.95
C ASN A 457 10.13 16.86 -0.74
N VAL A 458 9.44 15.73 -0.89
CA VAL A 458 9.20 14.76 0.17
C VAL A 458 9.83 13.41 -0.13
N ALA A 459 10.44 12.80 0.88
CA ALA A 459 11.18 11.55 0.75
C ALA A 459 11.05 10.66 1.98
N HIS A 460 11.03 9.34 1.76
CA HIS A 460 11.14 8.36 2.82
C HIS A 460 12.58 7.97 3.12
N MET A 461 13.52 8.24 2.22
CA MET A 461 14.93 7.89 2.41
C MET A 461 15.86 8.85 1.65
N ILE A 462 16.85 9.38 2.36
CA ILE A 462 17.89 10.29 1.85
C ILE A 462 19.25 9.96 2.51
N GLU A 463 20.35 10.39 1.90
CA GLU A 463 21.67 10.31 2.50
C GLU A 463 22.50 11.58 2.28
N PHE A 464 23.43 11.85 3.18
CA PHE A 464 24.33 13.01 3.11
C PHE A 464 25.53 12.87 4.06
N SER A 465 26.60 13.62 3.80
CA SER A 465 27.76 13.74 4.69
C SER A 465 27.61 14.89 5.68
N VAL A 466 28.18 14.70 6.87
CA VAL A 466 28.41 15.76 7.87
C VAL A 466 29.84 15.61 8.36
N GLY A 467 30.67 16.64 8.16
CA GLY A 467 32.11 16.54 8.44
C GLY A 467 32.77 15.40 7.65
N LYS A 468 33.38 14.44 8.36
CA LYS A 468 34.01 13.25 7.79
C LYS A 468 33.09 12.03 7.72
N GLY A 469 31.95 12.08 8.40
CA GLY A 469 31.00 10.97 8.49
C GLY A 469 29.84 11.10 7.52
N ALA A 470 28.88 10.19 7.67
CA ALA A 470 27.74 10.06 6.78
C ALA A 470 26.47 9.66 7.53
N VAL A 471 25.34 10.14 7.02
CA VAL A 471 24.00 9.94 7.57
C VAL A 471 23.12 9.32 6.50
N LEU A 472 22.44 8.24 6.86
CA LEU A 472 21.36 7.63 6.09
C LEU A 472 20.07 7.86 6.88
N ALA A 473 19.24 8.79 6.43
CA ALA A 473 17.99 9.12 7.10
C ALA A 473 16.81 8.44 6.42
N THR A 474 15.94 7.81 7.21
CA THR A 474 14.73 7.15 6.73
C THR A 474 13.54 7.45 7.63
N SER A 475 12.37 7.66 7.02
CA SER A 475 11.11 7.76 7.74
C SER A 475 10.28 6.48 7.70
N LEU A 476 10.75 5.45 7.00
CA LEU A 476 10.09 4.15 6.98
C LEU A 476 10.01 3.56 8.40
N GLY A 477 8.85 3.00 8.72
CA GLY A 477 8.54 2.29 9.96
C GLY A 477 9.24 0.96 10.15
N ILE A 478 10.53 0.88 9.81
CA ILE A 478 11.28 -0.38 9.80
C ILE A 478 11.29 -0.99 11.21
N LEU A 479 11.69 -0.20 12.22
CA LEU A 479 11.84 -0.68 13.59
C LEU A 479 10.53 -1.21 14.19
N ASP A 480 9.42 -0.52 13.92
CA ASP A 480 8.09 -0.90 14.41
C ASP A 480 7.58 -2.20 13.79
N ASN A 481 8.11 -2.57 12.62
CA ASN A 481 7.66 -3.72 11.83
C ASN A 481 8.60 -4.92 11.87
N ILE A 482 9.85 -4.79 12.34
CA ILE A 482 10.74 -5.95 12.55
C ILE A 482 10.03 -7.07 13.32
N PRO A 483 9.30 -6.81 14.43
CA PRO A 483 8.48 -7.84 15.07
C PRO A 483 7.23 -8.06 14.22
N GLY A 484 7.27 -9.01 13.29
CA GLY A 484 6.13 -9.26 12.44
C GLY A 484 6.46 -9.38 10.95
N ARG A 485 7.46 -8.65 10.47
CA ARG A 485 7.61 -8.45 9.02
C ARG A 485 9.01 -8.81 8.59
N ILE A 486 9.13 -9.95 7.89
CA ILE A 486 10.40 -10.45 7.38
C ILE A 486 11.06 -9.44 6.42
N GLU A 487 10.25 -8.74 5.64
CA GLU A 487 10.66 -7.68 4.74
C GLU A 487 11.28 -6.48 5.47
N ALA A 488 10.80 -6.16 6.68
CA ALA A 488 11.34 -5.04 7.47
C ALA A 488 12.70 -5.40 8.06
N GLY A 489 12.85 -6.61 8.61
CA GLY A 489 14.15 -7.12 9.07
C GLY A 489 15.17 -7.21 7.95
N TYR A 490 14.76 -7.70 6.77
CA TYR A 490 15.65 -7.78 5.60
C TYR A 490 16.03 -6.39 5.06
N LEU A 491 15.10 -5.42 5.04
CA LEU A 491 15.43 -4.04 4.68
C LEU A 491 16.44 -3.44 5.68
N LEU A 492 16.23 -3.62 6.98
CA LEU A 492 17.20 -3.15 7.99
C LEU A 492 18.59 -3.75 7.75
N LYS A 493 18.67 -5.04 7.44
CA LYS A 493 19.93 -5.69 7.07
C LYS A 493 20.61 -4.99 5.89
N CYS A 494 19.85 -4.68 4.83
CA CYS A 494 20.38 -3.94 3.67
C CYS A 494 20.93 -2.56 4.09
N LEU A 495 20.22 -1.84 4.98
CA LEU A 495 20.65 -0.54 5.50
C LEU A 495 21.95 -0.65 6.30
N VAL A 496 22.07 -1.64 7.18
CA VAL A 496 23.27 -1.86 8.01
C VAL A 496 24.47 -2.29 7.15
N GLU A 497 24.27 -3.20 6.21
CA GLU A 497 25.32 -3.65 5.29
C GLU A 497 25.81 -2.51 4.39
N TYR A 498 24.89 -1.71 3.83
CA TYR A 498 25.24 -0.53 3.06
C TYR A 498 25.99 0.50 3.91
N ALA A 499 25.47 0.83 5.09
CA ALA A 499 26.12 1.79 5.99
C ALA A 499 27.50 1.32 6.49
N GLY A 500 27.74 0.01 6.57
CA GLY A 500 29.07 -0.55 6.87
C GLY A 500 29.99 -0.68 5.67
N GLY A 501 29.47 -0.58 4.45
CA GLY A 501 30.21 -0.78 3.22
C GLY A 501 31.03 0.43 2.77
N GLU A 502 31.84 0.23 1.72
CA GLU A 502 32.60 1.30 1.06
C GLU A 502 31.73 2.16 0.14
N GLU A 503 30.58 1.64 -0.32
CA GLU A 503 29.65 2.36 -1.18
C GLU A 503 28.89 3.49 -0.44
N PHE A 504 28.87 3.47 0.90
CA PHE A 504 28.27 4.56 1.69
C PHE A 504 29.22 5.73 1.85
N GLY A 505 29.27 6.55 0.80
CA GLY A 505 30.06 7.78 0.71
C GLY A 505 29.28 8.88 -0.02
N PRO A 506 28.20 9.41 0.57
CA PRO A 506 27.35 10.40 -0.08
C PRO A 506 28.15 11.63 -0.52
N ALA A 507 27.90 12.09 -1.76
CA ALA A 507 28.59 13.27 -2.29
C ALA A 507 28.05 14.59 -1.72
N ALA A 508 26.75 14.62 -1.41
CA ALA A 508 26.08 15.78 -0.84
C ALA A 508 26.51 15.98 0.62
N ARG A 509 26.74 17.23 1.03
CA ARG A 509 27.27 17.57 2.35
C ARG A 509 26.52 18.73 2.99
N ILE A 510 26.20 18.57 4.27
CA ILE A 510 25.62 19.63 5.10
C ILE A 510 26.50 19.94 6.31
N THR A 511 26.24 21.08 6.96
CA THR A 511 26.97 21.48 8.17
C THR A 511 26.43 20.75 9.40
N ARG A 512 27.26 20.69 10.45
CA ARG A 512 26.88 20.12 11.74
C ARG A 512 25.70 20.87 12.37
N GLU A 513 25.69 22.19 12.23
CA GLU A 513 24.62 23.05 12.72
C GLU A 513 23.30 22.76 12.02
N LEU A 514 23.32 22.60 10.69
CA LEU A 514 22.12 22.26 9.93
C LEU A 514 21.63 20.85 10.26
N PHE A 515 22.54 19.88 10.40
CA PHE A 515 22.19 18.53 10.79
C PHE A 515 21.48 18.47 12.15
N GLY A 516 22.04 19.11 13.18
CA GLY A 516 21.38 19.20 14.48
C GLY A 516 20.05 19.94 14.39
N LYS A 517 20.03 21.11 13.74
CA LYS A 517 18.82 21.94 13.60
C LYS A 517 17.63 21.17 13.00
N LEU A 518 17.86 20.43 11.92
CA LEU A 518 16.77 19.79 11.18
C LEU A 518 16.33 18.44 11.79
N PHE A 519 17.23 17.73 12.48
CA PHE A 519 16.98 16.34 12.88
C PHE A 519 16.94 16.11 14.40
N SER A 520 17.24 17.12 15.21
CA SER A 520 16.94 17.07 16.64
C SER A 520 15.43 17.20 16.88
N ARG A 521 14.88 16.42 17.80
CA ARG A 521 13.49 16.60 18.25
C ARG A 521 13.33 17.95 18.98
N PRO A 522 12.20 18.65 18.81
CA PRO A 522 11.87 19.79 19.65
C PRO A 522 11.82 19.35 21.13
N ALA A 523 12.42 20.17 22.00
CA ALA A 523 12.45 19.97 23.45
C ALA A 523 11.06 20.01 24.10
#